data_AF-A0A970PN54-F1
#
_entry.id   AF-A0A970PN54-F1
#
_cell.length_a   1.000
_cell.length_b   1.000
_cell.length_c   1.000
_cell.angle_alpha   90.00
_cell.angle_beta   90.00
_cell.angle_gamma   90.00
#
_symmetry.space_group_name_H-M   'P 1'
#
loop_
_entity.id
_entity.type
_entity.pdbx_description
1 polymer ?
#
loop_
_entity_poly.entity_id
_entity_poly.type
_entity_poly.pdbx_seq_one_letter_code
_entity_poly.pdbx_strand_id
1 'polypeptide(L)'
;MPVSKGLSFAGFPVVGLQLTHDATSFAPDSAATATEMAAGHKTTSGTVNYLPDGETPLKTIAGYAGQAGMKIGVATSVSLDHAEPAAQYARASHSSDYYDIALQGLANGLHYPELRPDGRPRTLP
;
A
#
# COMPACT_ATOMS: atom_id res chain seq x y z
N MET A 1 8.71 32.28 -25.88
CA MET A 1 9.10 31.71 -24.58
C MET A 1 8.19 30.51 -24.32
N PRO A 2 8.70 29.29 -24.10
CA PRO A 2 7.85 28.20 -23.62
C PRO A 2 7.29 28.57 -22.25
N VAL A 3 5.98 28.47 -22.07
CA VAL A 3 5.32 28.64 -20.77
C VAL A 3 5.43 27.30 -20.05
N SER A 4 5.96 27.28 -18.83
CA SER A 4 6.04 26.05 -18.05
C SER A 4 4.62 25.53 -17.77
N LYS A 5 4.36 24.28 -18.16
CA LYS A 5 3.15 23.58 -17.76
C LYS A 5 3.22 23.39 -16.24
N GLY A 6 2.20 23.86 -15.50
CA GLY A 6 2.12 23.68 -14.06
C GLY A 6 2.15 22.21 -13.65
N LEU A 7 2.58 21.94 -12.42
CA LEU A 7 2.59 20.58 -11.85
C LEU A 7 1.15 20.09 -11.65
N SER A 8 0.87 18.83 -11.98
CA SER A 8 -0.50 18.29 -11.94
C SER A 8 -1.18 18.42 -10.58
N PHE A 9 -0.43 18.28 -9.48
CA PHE A 9 -0.96 18.37 -8.11
C PHE A 9 -1.33 19.80 -7.69
N ALA A 10 -0.80 20.83 -8.35
CA ALA A 10 -1.18 22.22 -8.08
C ALA A 10 -2.61 22.55 -8.51
N GLY A 11 -3.26 21.64 -9.27
CA GLY A 11 -4.66 21.75 -9.65
C GLY A 11 -5.65 21.10 -8.66
N PHE A 12 -5.20 20.48 -7.56
CA PHE A 12 -6.13 19.91 -6.58
C PHE A 12 -6.92 21.02 -5.85
N PRO A 13 -8.26 20.87 -5.69
CA PRO A 13 -9.11 21.94 -5.15
C PRO A 13 -8.96 22.17 -3.64
N VAL A 14 -8.37 21.21 -2.92
CA VAL A 14 -8.24 21.21 -1.46
C VAL A 14 -6.83 20.77 -1.09
N VAL A 15 -6.24 21.45 -0.09
CA VAL A 15 -4.94 21.15 0.50
C VAL A 15 -5.12 20.96 2.00
N GLY A 16 -4.45 19.96 2.56
CA GLY A 16 -4.44 19.66 3.99
C GLY A 16 -3.04 19.43 4.51
N LEU A 17 -2.92 19.27 5.84
CA LEU A 17 -1.70 18.91 6.53
C LEU A 17 -1.90 17.56 7.23
N GLN A 18 -0.87 16.73 7.27
CA GLN A 18 -0.90 15.41 7.90
C GLN A 18 0.31 15.23 8.81
N LEU A 19 0.06 14.74 10.02
CA LEU A 19 1.11 14.32 10.96
C LEU A 19 1.48 12.87 10.68
N THR A 20 2.76 12.60 10.53
CA THR A 20 3.27 11.31 10.08
C THR A 20 3.81 10.43 11.20
N HIS A 21 4.04 10.94 12.41
CA HIS A 21 4.64 10.15 13.51
C HIS A 21 3.95 8.78 13.69
N ASP A 22 4.70 7.74 14.03
CA ASP A 22 4.12 6.44 14.34
C ASP A 22 3.78 6.34 15.85
N ALA A 23 3.50 5.14 16.36
CA ALA A 23 3.18 4.92 17.78
C ALA A 23 4.37 5.13 18.74
N THR A 24 5.60 5.13 18.22
CA THR A 24 6.87 5.08 18.96
C THR A 24 7.91 6.11 18.51
N SER A 25 7.79 6.67 17.31
CA SER A 25 8.77 7.56 16.68
C SER A 25 8.12 8.79 16.04
N PHE A 26 8.77 9.95 16.19
CA PHE A 26 8.42 11.17 15.44
C PHE A 26 8.83 11.09 13.96
N ALA A 27 9.85 10.28 13.64
CA ALA A 27 10.33 10.03 12.29
C ALA A 27 10.05 8.56 11.97
N PRO A 28 8.85 8.24 11.45
CA PRO A 28 8.44 6.86 11.15
C PRO A 28 9.21 6.31 9.96
N ASP A 29 9.18 4.99 9.80
CA ASP A 29 9.56 4.35 8.56
C ASP A 29 8.39 4.27 7.57
N SER A 30 8.65 3.74 6.37
CA SER A 30 7.61 3.61 5.36
C SER A 30 6.60 2.51 5.67
N ALA A 31 6.99 1.45 6.39
CA ALA A 31 6.07 0.38 6.79
C ALA A 31 4.97 0.89 7.73
N ALA A 32 5.36 1.65 8.75
CA ALA A 32 4.41 2.25 9.68
C ALA A 32 3.49 3.25 8.95
N THR A 33 4.08 4.16 8.16
CA THR A 33 3.31 5.17 7.42
C THR A 33 2.32 4.53 6.43
N ALA A 34 2.74 3.49 5.72
CA ALA A 34 1.88 2.78 4.77
C ALA A 34 0.75 2.00 5.47
N THR A 35 1.04 1.35 6.60
CA THR A 35 0.02 0.69 7.44
C THR A 35 -1.01 1.70 7.94
N GLU A 36 -0.57 2.87 8.41
CA GLU A 36 -1.46 3.93 8.87
C GLU A 36 -2.36 4.44 7.77
N MET A 37 -1.82 4.66 6.56
CA MET A 37 -2.59 5.07 5.40
C MET A 37 -3.57 3.99 4.94
N ALA A 38 -3.16 2.71 5.00
CA ALA A 38 -3.96 1.59 4.52
C ALA A 38 -5.07 1.20 5.50
N ALA A 39 -4.80 1.23 6.80
CA ALA A 39 -5.68 0.68 7.84
C ALA A 39 -6.22 1.71 8.83
N GLY A 40 -5.70 2.93 8.86
CA GLY A 40 -6.20 4.01 9.72
C GLY A 40 -5.77 3.91 11.19
N HIS A 41 -4.76 3.11 11.52
CA HIS A 41 -4.25 2.94 12.88
C HIS A 41 -2.74 3.15 12.92
N LYS A 42 -2.27 3.87 13.96
CA LYS A 42 -0.84 3.98 14.28
C LYS A 42 -0.27 2.60 14.60
N THR A 43 0.93 2.32 14.11
CA THR A 43 1.67 1.07 14.36
C THR A 43 3.13 1.39 14.74
N THR A 44 3.98 0.38 14.86
CA THR A 44 5.42 0.53 15.11
C THR A 44 6.23 0.42 13.82
N SER A 45 7.41 1.04 13.79
CA SER A 45 8.33 0.94 12.65
C SER A 45 8.63 -0.51 12.28
N GLY A 46 8.67 -0.78 10.97
CA GLY A 46 8.91 -2.11 10.41
C GLY A 46 7.67 -3.01 10.38
N THR A 47 6.58 -2.64 11.04
CA THR A 47 5.37 -3.47 11.09
C THR A 47 4.42 -3.18 9.94
N VAL A 48 3.85 -4.23 9.35
CA VAL A 48 2.87 -4.15 8.26
C VAL A 48 1.52 -4.70 8.74
N ASN A 49 0.52 -3.83 8.83
CA ASN A 49 -0.87 -4.16 9.14
C ASN A 49 -1.11 -4.95 10.45
N TYR A 50 -0.34 -4.64 11.49
CA TYR A 50 -0.65 -4.98 12.87
C TYR A 50 -0.77 -3.72 13.73
N LEU A 51 -1.51 -3.81 14.84
CA LEU A 51 -1.45 -2.80 15.89
C LEU A 51 -0.04 -2.77 16.55
N PRO A 52 0.28 -1.75 17.37
CA PRO A 52 1.56 -1.66 18.07
C PRO A 52 1.87 -2.83 19.00
N ASP A 53 0.90 -3.71 19.29
CA ASP A 53 1.11 -4.96 20.03
C ASP A 53 1.84 -6.04 19.20
N GLY A 54 1.95 -5.85 17.88
CA GLY A 54 2.60 -6.78 16.96
C GLY A 54 1.80 -8.05 16.66
N GLU A 55 0.58 -8.18 17.20
CA GLU A 55 -0.21 -9.42 17.15
C GLU A 55 -1.61 -9.19 16.57
N THR A 56 -2.24 -8.04 16.86
CA THR A 56 -3.62 -7.78 16.43
C THR A 56 -3.65 -7.32 14.97
N PRO A 57 -4.22 -8.12 14.04
CA PRO A 57 -4.20 -7.79 12.63
C PRO A 57 -5.16 -6.64 12.32
N LEU A 58 -4.71 -5.76 11.44
CA LEU A 58 -5.49 -4.63 10.94
C LEU A 58 -6.14 -4.97 9.61
N LYS A 59 -7.35 -4.45 9.40
CA LYS A 59 -8.04 -4.54 8.12
C LYS A 59 -7.81 -3.27 7.31
N THR A 60 -7.31 -3.42 6.10
CA THR A 60 -6.99 -2.30 5.21
C THR A 60 -8.22 -1.84 4.42
N ILE A 61 -8.18 -0.62 3.88
CA ILE A 61 -9.17 -0.09 2.95
C ILE A 61 -9.30 -0.99 1.71
N ALA A 62 -8.20 -1.57 1.23
CA ALA A 62 -8.23 -2.59 0.18
C ALA A 62 -9.01 -3.83 0.63
N GLY A 63 -8.80 -4.32 1.85
CA GLY A 63 -9.60 -5.41 2.42
C GLY A 63 -11.10 -5.09 2.53
N TYR A 64 -11.46 -3.85 2.89
CA TYR A 64 -12.85 -3.40 2.86
C TYR A 64 -13.42 -3.33 1.44
N ALA A 65 -12.67 -2.76 0.49
CA ALA A 65 -13.06 -2.65 -0.90
C ALA A 65 -13.29 -4.03 -1.55
N GLY A 66 -12.44 -5.01 -1.25
CA GLY A 66 -12.57 -6.37 -1.76
C GLY A 66 -13.82 -7.07 -1.25
N GLN A 67 -14.15 -6.90 0.05
CA GLN A 67 -15.40 -7.41 0.61
C GLN A 67 -16.65 -6.74 0.03
N ALA A 68 -16.52 -5.48 -0.41
CA ALA A 68 -17.57 -4.78 -1.14
C ALA A 68 -17.65 -5.14 -2.63
N GLY A 69 -16.83 -6.09 -3.11
CA GLY A 69 -16.79 -6.50 -4.52
C GLY A 69 -16.15 -5.49 -5.46
N MET A 70 -15.38 -4.53 -4.93
CA MET A 70 -14.66 -3.54 -5.73
C MET A 70 -13.36 -4.12 -6.30
N LYS A 71 -12.96 -3.63 -7.47
CA LYS A 71 -11.65 -3.95 -8.05
C LYS A 71 -10.56 -3.16 -7.33
N ILE A 72 -9.45 -3.83 -7.01
CA ILE A 72 -8.29 -3.26 -6.31
C ILE A 72 -7.07 -3.38 -7.22
N GLY A 73 -6.21 -2.36 -7.22
CA GLY A 73 -4.94 -2.38 -7.93
C GLY A 73 -3.83 -1.74 -7.11
N VAL A 74 -2.63 -2.32 -7.16
CA VAL A 74 -1.43 -1.81 -6.52
C VAL A 74 -0.40 -1.53 -7.61
N ALA A 75 0.08 -0.29 -7.68
CA ALA A 75 1.06 0.16 -8.67
C ALA A 75 2.23 0.84 -7.95
N THR A 76 3.45 0.45 -8.31
CA THR A 76 4.67 0.93 -7.66
C THR A 76 5.85 0.87 -8.63
N SER A 77 6.88 1.66 -8.38
CA SER A 77 8.17 1.58 -9.09
C SER A 77 9.23 0.76 -8.32
N VAL A 78 8.91 0.33 -7.09
CA VAL A 78 9.75 -0.58 -6.31
C VAL A 78 9.22 -2.00 -6.39
N SER A 79 9.91 -2.95 -5.78
CA SER A 79 9.45 -4.34 -5.69
C SER A 79 8.07 -4.42 -5.02
N LEU A 80 7.22 -5.35 -5.50
CA LEU A 80 5.84 -5.46 -5.03
C LEU A 80 5.75 -5.85 -3.55
N ASP A 81 6.72 -6.61 -3.06
CA ASP A 81 6.89 -7.06 -1.67
C ASP A 81 7.55 -6.02 -0.75
N HIS A 82 7.89 -4.83 -1.27
CA HIS A 82 8.31 -3.71 -0.43
C HIS A 82 7.16 -3.20 0.46
N ALA A 83 7.50 -2.52 1.55
CA ALA A 83 6.55 -2.19 2.62
C ALA A 83 5.28 -1.44 2.15
N GLU A 84 5.45 -0.40 1.33
CA GLU A 84 4.36 0.47 0.84
C GLU A 84 3.32 -0.29 -0.01
N PRO A 85 3.71 -1.03 -1.07
CA PRO A 85 2.76 -1.87 -1.78
C PRO A 85 2.23 -3.02 -0.90
N ALA A 86 3.07 -3.65 -0.08
CA ALA A 86 2.68 -4.76 0.80
C ALA A 86 1.57 -4.39 1.79
N ALA A 87 1.56 -3.16 2.31
CA ALA A 87 0.52 -2.69 3.22
C ALA A 87 -0.90 -2.72 2.62
N GLN A 88 -1.05 -2.86 1.30
CA GLN A 88 -2.38 -3.01 0.69
C GLN A 88 -2.90 -4.45 0.72
N TYR A 89 -2.03 -5.45 0.78
CA TYR A 89 -2.41 -6.85 0.54
C TYR A 89 -1.81 -7.87 1.51
N ALA A 90 -0.86 -7.51 2.37
CA ALA A 90 -0.17 -8.42 3.27
C ALA A 90 -0.15 -7.89 4.70
N ARG A 91 0.28 -8.76 5.63
CA ARG A 91 0.59 -8.41 7.01
C ARG A 91 1.92 -9.06 7.40
N ALA A 92 2.76 -8.36 8.14
CA ALA A 92 4.05 -8.89 8.58
C ALA A 92 4.51 -8.16 9.85
N SER A 93 5.14 -8.89 10.76
CA SER A 93 5.75 -8.27 11.94
C SER A 93 6.96 -7.44 11.54
N HIS A 94 7.71 -7.88 10.51
CA HIS A 94 8.81 -7.14 9.92
C HIS A 94 8.61 -6.97 8.41
N SER A 95 8.80 -5.75 7.92
CA SER A 95 8.70 -5.41 6.49
C SER A 95 9.80 -6.06 5.64
N SER A 96 10.83 -6.59 6.28
CA SER A 96 11.88 -7.40 5.67
C SER A 96 11.47 -8.85 5.39
N ASP A 97 10.30 -9.31 5.85
CA ASP A 97 9.80 -10.67 5.67
C ASP A 97 9.24 -10.87 4.24
N TYR A 98 10.04 -10.50 3.23
CA TYR A 98 9.68 -10.40 1.82
C TYR A 98 9.05 -11.69 1.26
N TYR A 99 9.58 -12.84 1.68
CA TYR A 99 9.07 -14.13 1.22
C TYR A 99 7.61 -14.36 1.65
N ASP A 100 7.31 -14.13 2.93
CA ASP A 100 5.96 -14.33 3.46
C ASP A 100 5.00 -13.27 2.94
N ILE A 101 5.47 -12.03 2.74
CA ILE A 101 4.73 -10.96 2.08
C ILE A 101 4.34 -11.37 0.66
N ALA A 102 5.29 -11.87 -0.13
CA ALA A 102 5.04 -12.30 -1.50
C ALA A 102 4.04 -13.46 -1.59
N LEU A 103 4.13 -14.44 -0.68
CA LEU A 103 3.17 -15.54 -0.58
C LEU A 103 1.75 -15.04 -0.27
N GLN A 104 1.61 -14.09 0.65
CA GLN A 104 0.33 -13.44 0.93
C GLN A 104 -0.20 -12.68 -0.28
N GLY A 105 0.67 -11.98 -1.02
CA GLY A 105 0.30 -11.34 -2.27
C GLY A 105 -0.37 -12.31 -3.23
N LEU A 106 0.28 -13.44 -3.52
CA LEU A 106 -0.27 -14.48 -4.39
C LEU A 106 -1.60 -15.04 -3.85
N ALA A 107 -1.67 -15.32 -2.54
CA ALA A 107 -2.89 -15.83 -1.91
C ALA A 107 -4.06 -14.83 -1.96
N ASN A 108 -3.76 -13.53 -1.92
CA ASN A 108 -4.74 -12.44 -1.97
C ASN A 108 -5.00 -11.93 -3.40
N GLY A 109 -4.62 -12.70 -4.42
CA GLY A 109 -4.96 -12.41 -5.81
C GLY A 109 -4.07 -11.38 -6.49
N LEU A 110 -2.89 -11.09 -5.95
CA LEU A 110 -1.84 -10.39 -6.69
C LEU A 110 -1.48 -11.26 -7.90
N HIS A 111 -1.89 -10.80 -9.07
CA HIS A 111 -1.69 -11.50 -10.33
C HIS A 111 -0.85 -10.65 -11.26
N TYR A 112 0.12 -11.29 -11.92
CA TYR A 112 0.82 -10.67 -13.04
C TYR A 112 -0.07 -10.77 -14.29
N PRO A 113 -0.59 -9.65 -14.82
CA PRO A 113 -1.48 -9.73 -15.96
C PRO A 113 -0.73 -10.25 -17.17
N GLU A 114 -1.21 -11.35 -17.75
CA GLU A 114 -0.77 -11.75 -19.09
C GLU A 114 -1.06 -10.62 -20.06
N LEU A 115 -0.04 -10.16 -20.79
CA LEU A 115 -0.25 -9.16 -21.83
C LEU A 115 -0.87 -9.82 -23.05
N ARG A 116 -1.89 -9.16 -23.61
CA ARG A 116 -2.38 -9.46 -24.95
C ARG A 116 -1.28 -9.15 -25.98
N PRO A 117 -1.35 -9.70 -27.21
CA PRO A 117 -0.41 -9.35 -28.28
C PRO A 117 -0.36 -7.85 -28.62
N ASP A 118 -1.37 -7.07 -28.23
CA ASP A 118 -1.45 -5.60 -28.38
C ASP A 118 -0.84 -4.81 -27.20
N GLY A 119 -0.22 -5.50 -26.24
CA GLY A 119 0.43 -4.91 -25.07
C GLY A 119 -0.50 -4.49 -23.94
N ARG A 120 -1.82 -4.74 -24.04
CA ARG A 120 -2.77 -4.44 -22.96
C ARG A 120 -2.88 -5.60 -21.97
N PRO A 121 -3.11 -5.34 -20.67
CA PRO A 121 -3.40 -6.39 -19.70
C PRO A 121 -4.60 -7.23 -20.14
N ARG A 122 -4.50 -8.56 -20.13
CA ARG A 122 -5.69 -9.43 -20.15
C ARG A 122 -6.44 -9.17 -18.84
N THR A 123 -7.67 -8.69 -18.96
CA THR A 123 -8.58 -8.60 -17.82
C THR A 123 -8.87 -10.01 -17.32
N LEU A 124 -8.80 -10.20 -15.99
CA LEU A 124 -9.34 -11.39 -15.33
C LEU A 124 -10.84 -11.54 -15.69
N PRO A 125 -11.36 -12.78 -15.75
CA PRO A 125 -12.78 -13.04 -15.90
C PRO A 125 -13.61 -12.35 -14.80
#